data_AF-N6TP33-F1
#
_entry.id   AF-N6TP33-F1
#
_cell.length_a   1.000
_cell.length_b   1.000
_cell.length_c   1.000
_cell.angle_alpha   90.00
_cell.angle_beta   90.00
_cell.angle_gamma   90.00
#
_symmetry.space_group_name_H-M   'P 1'
#
loop_
_entity.id
_entity.type
_entity.pdbx_description
1 polymer ?
#
loop_
_entity_poly.entity_id
_entity_poly.type
_entity_poly.pdbx_seq_one_letter_code
_entity_poly.pdbx_strand_id
1 'polypeptide(L)'
;NVIIQNGVARLAGLENPFLGLLPKGPAAPETLAFGYLLFEMTAGYELPGPPSPAHLQLELERTPKVADILGLIFQSTRTPTLEELIRCELFRGVELRELRGASIVQVPSPPEVMQLLDVVRTPSLPTPLLR
;
A
#
# COMPACT_ATOMS: atom_id res chain seq x y z
N ASN A 1 3.00 9.32 1.72
CA ASN A 1 3.58 8.63 2.91
C ASN A 1 4.71 7.68 2.54
N VAL A 2 5.51 8.04 1.54
CA VAL A 2 6.69 7.29 1.10
C VAL A 2 7.83 8.30 0.97
N ILE A 3 9.00 7.96 1.50
CA ILE A 3 10.23 8.74 1.35
C ILE A 3 11.29 7.92 0.64
N ILE A 4 12.11 8.56 -0.18
CA ILE A 4 13.24 7.94 -0.86
C ILE A 4 14.52 8.37 -0.16
N GLN A 5 15.32 7.41 0.31
CA GLN A 5 16.60 7.66 0.97
C GLN A 5 17.65 6.69 0.46
N ASN A 6 18.74 7.19 -0.12
CA ASN A 6 19.85 6.38 -0.64
C ASN A 6 19.38 5.26 -1.59
N GLY A 7 18.41 5.56 -2.47
CA GLY A 7 17.84 4.58 -3.40
C GLY A 7 16.83 3.61 -2.79
N VAL A 8 16.51 3.74 -1.49
CA VAL A 8 15.53 2.90 -0.80
C VAL A 8 14.24 3.67 -0.55
N ALA A 9 13.10 3.10 -0.95
CA ALA A 9 11.79 3.58 -0.55
C ALA A 9 11.44 3.12 0.88
N ARG A 10 10.97 4.04 1.71
CA ARG A 10 10.57 3.78 3.10
C ARG A 10 9.17 4.34 3.35
N LEU A 11 8.37 3.61 4.12
CA LEU A 11 7.11 4.12 4.63
C LEU A 11 7.37 5.17 5.71
N ALA A 12 6.58 6.25 5.69
CA ALA A 12 6.63 7.35 6.66
C ALA A 12 5.21 7.77 7.04
N GLY A 13 5.05 8.56 8.10
CA GLY A 13 3.73 9.02 8.53
C GLY A 13 2.86 7.90 9.12
N LEU A 14 3.49 6.94 9.80
CA LEU A 14 2.78 5.87 10.53
C LEU A 14 2.01 6.44 11.74
N GLU A 15 2.45 7.60 12.23
CA GLU A 15 1.85 8.39 13.29
C GLU A 15 0.58 9.14 12.85
N ASN A 16 0.35 9.28 11.54
CA ASN A 16 -0.75 10.10 10.99
C ASN A 16 -2.13 9.71 11.55
N PRO A 17 -2.50 8.42 11.66
CA PRO A 17 -3.77 8.03 12.26
C PRO A 17 -3.92 8.47 13.73
N PHE A 18 -2.82 8.44 14.50
CA PHE A 18 -2.82 8.88 15.92
C PHE A 18 -2.99 10.39 16.06
N LEU A 19 -2.57 11.14 15.05
CA LEU A 19 -2.70 12.60 14.99
C LEU A 19 -4.02 13.06 14.35
N GLY A 20 -4.92 12.14 14.00
CA GLY A 20 -6.16 12.43 13.28
C GLY A 20 -5.94 12.88 11.82
N LEU A 21 -4.74 12.68 11.28
CA LEU A 21 -4.41 12.95 9.88
C LEU A 21 -4.85 11.75 9.05
N LEU A 22 -6.05 11.86 8.47
CA LEU A 22 -6.60 10.81 7.62
C LEU A 22 -5.84 10.73 6.29
N PRO A 23 -5.64 9.51 5.74
CA PRO A 23 -5.05 9.35 4.41
C PRO A 23 -5.90 10.08 3.36
N LYS A 24 -5.23 10.65 2.35
CA LYS A 24 -5.93 11.13 1.15
C LYS A 24 -6.66 9.95 0.51
N GLY A 25 -7.92 10.18 0.16
CA GLY A 25 -8.77 9.14 -0.39
C GLY A 25 -8.20 8.53 -1.68
N PRO A 26 -8.53 7.26 -1.98
CA PRO A 26 -9.39 6.39 -1.19
C PRO A 26 -8.66 5.78 0.01
N ALA A 27 -9.27 5.87 1.20
CA ALA A 27 -8.84 5.10 2.35
C ALA A 27 -9.10 3.63 2.04
N ALA A 28 -8.03 2.87 1.76
CA ALA A 28 -8.12 1.52 1.25
C ALA A 28 -7.27 0.56 2.10
N PRO A 29 -7.66 -0.73 2.16
CA PRO A 29 -6.79 -1.79 2.64
C PRO A 29 -5.42 -1.75 1.96
N GLU A 30 -4.40 -2.24 2.66
CA GLU A 30 -2.98 -2.13 2.28
C GLU A 30 -2.70 -2.51 0.81
N THR A 31 -3.19 -3.66 0.34
CA THR A 31 -3.01 -4.10 -1.05
C THR A 31 -3.61 -3.12 -2.06
N LEU A 32 -4.80 -2.57 -1.77
CA LEU A 32 -5.46 -1.61 -2.66
C LEU A 32 -4.72 -0.28 -2.66
N ALA A 33 -4.28 0.21 -1.49
CA ALA A 33 -3.45 1.40 -1.37
C ALA A 33 -2.13 1.23 -2.16
N PHE A 34 -1.52 0.05 -2.12
CA PHE A 34 -0.37 -0.28 -2.96
C PHE A 34 -0.70 -0.24 -4.46
N GLY A 35 -1.87 -0.75 -4.88
CA GLY A 35 -2.32 -0.65 -6.26
C GLY A 35 -2.47 0.78 -6.76
N TYR A 36 -3.05 1.67 -5.95
CA TYR A 36 -3.15 3.10 -6.27
C TYR A 36 -1.77 3.74 -6.43
N LEU A 37 -0.86 3.48 -5.49
CA LEU A 37 0.52 3.98 -5.56
C LEU A 37 1.28 3.42 -6.77
N LEU A 38 1.13 2.14 -7.07
CA LEU A 38 1.78 1.50 -8.22
C LEU A 38 1.30 2.11 -9.55
N PHE A 39 0.01 2.41 -9.66
CA PHE A 39 -0.53 3.13 -10.80
C PHE A 39 0.05 4.53 -10.89
N GLU A 40 0.00 5.32 -9.81
CA GLU A 40 0.49 6.70 -9.76
C GLU A 40 1.98 6.79 -10.16
N MET A 41 2.81 5.88 -9.64
CA MET A 41 4.24 5.81 -10.01
C MET A 41 4.46 5.51 -11.50
N THR A 42 3.52 4.82 -12.15
CA THR A 42 3.67 4.39 -13.55
C THR A 42 3.05 5.38 -14.53
N ALA A 43 1.88 5.94 -14.19
CA ALA A 43 1.11 6.84 -15.06
C ALA A 43 1.34 8.33 -14.75
N GLY A 44 1.84 8.67 -13.56
CA GLY A 44 2.13 10.03 -13.14
C GLY A 44 0.92 10.83 -12.64
N TYR A 45 -0.22 10.18 -12.36
CA TYR A 45 -1.39 10.82 -11.76
C TYR A 45 -2.16 9.88 -10.82
N GLU A 46 -2.92 10.47 -9.90
CA GLU A 46 -3.75 9.75 -8.92
C GLU A 46 -5.07 9.26 -9.55
N LEU A 47 -5.46 8.03 -9.25
CA LEU A 47 -6.78 7.52 -9.64
C LEU A 47 -7.87 8.01 -8.68
N PRO A 48 -9.04 8.45 -9.19
CA PRO A 48 -10.17 8.82 -8.34
C PRO A 48 -10.89 7.59 -7.73
N GLY A 49 -10.61 6.38 -8.23
CA GLY A 49 -11.20 5.12 -7.80
C GLY A 49 -10.64 3.93 -8.61
N PRO A 50 -11.15 2.70 -8.40
CA PRO A 50 -10.64 1.53 -9.08
C PRO A 50 -10.73 1.67 -10.61
N PRO A 51 -9.65 1.40 -11.37
CA PRO A 51 -9.63 1.59 -12.81
C PRO A 51 -10.32 0.43 -13.54
N SER A 52 -10.89 0.71 -14.71
CA SER A 52 -11.45 -0.34 -15.57
C SER A 52 -10.35 -1.13 -16.30
N PRO A 53 -10.63 -2.35 -16.79
CA PRO A 53 -9.66 -3.11 -17.58
C PRO A 53 -9.17 -2.37 -18.82
N ALA A 54 -10.08 -1.71 -19.54
CA ALA A 54 -9.74 -0.92 -20.73
C ALA A 54 -8.85 0.28 -20.39
N HIS A 55 -9.10 0.93 -19.24
CA HIS A 55 -8.27 2.04 -18.76
C HIS A 55 -6.83 1.59 -18.49
N LEU A 56 -6.65 0.48 -17.77
CA LEU A 56 -5.31 -0.07 -17.52
C LEU A 56 -4.59 -0.45 -18.81
N GLN A 57 -5.28 -1.08 -19.76
CA GLN A 57 -4.69 -1.50 -21.02
C GLN A 57 -4.18 -0.32 -21.85
N LEU A 58 -4.93 0.78 -21.89
CA LEU A 58 -4.56 1.99 -22.63
C LEU A 58 -3.39 2.73 -21.97
N GLU A 59 -3.48 2.99 -20.67
CA GLU A 59 -2.49 3.82 -19.97
C GLU A 59 -1.16 3.11 -19.75
N LEU A 60 -1.21 1.78 -19.60
CA LEU A 60 -0.05 0.97 -19.23
C LEU A 60 0.41 0.04 -20.36
N GLU A 61 0.10 0.41 -21.61
CA GLU A 61 0.49 -0.35 -22.81
C GLU A 61 1.99 -0.66 -22.84
N ARG A 62 2.82 0.30 -22.38
CA ARG A 62 4.29 0.18 -22.32
C ARG A 62 4.80 -0.62 -21.13
N THR A 63 3.95 -0.89 -20.15
CA THR A 63 4.28 -1.57 -18.89
C THR A 63 3.25 -2.67 -18.59
N PRO A 64 3.09 -3.67 -19.48
CA PRO A 64 2.02 -4.66 -19.38
C PRO A 64 2.06 -5.46 -18.07
N LYS A 65 3.26 -5.74 -17.55
CA LYS A 65 3.42 -6.41 -16.24
C LYS A 65 2.81 -5.62 -15.08
N VAL A 66 2.81 -4.30 -15.15
CA VAL A 66 2.16 -3.44 -14.16
C VAL A 66 0.65 -3.52 -14.33
N ALA A 67 0.16 -3.48 -15.59
CA ALA A 67 -1.26 -3.63 -15.90
C ALA A 67 -1.82 -4.96 -15.36
N ASP A 68 -1.07 -6.06 -15.52
CA ASP A 68 -1.45 -7.38 -15.01
C ASP A 68 -1.62 -7.37 -13.48
N ILE A 69 -0.66 -6.78 -12.75
CA ILE A 69 -0.72 -6.67 -11.30
C ILE A 69 -1.89 -5.81 -10.84
N LEU A 70 -2.11 -4.67 -11.50
CA LEU A 70 -3.24 -3.80 -11.16
C LEU A 70 -4.58 -4.47 -11.50
N GLY A 71 -4.64 -5.28 -12.56
CA GLY A 71 -5.77 -6.15 -12.85
C GLY A 71 -6.04 -7.14 -11.71
N LEU A 72 -5.00 -7.81 -11.20
CA LEU A 72 -5.11 -8.70 -10.05
C LEU A 72 -5.61 -7.98 -8.79
N ILE A 73 -5.16 -6.75 -8.55
CA ILE A 73 -5.51 -5.97 -7.35
C ILE A 73 -6.96 -5.46 -7.42
N PHE A 74 -7.37 -4.88 -8.55
CA PHE A 74 -8.63 -4.14 -8.66
C PHE A 74 -9.79 -4.92 -9.28
N GLN A 75 -9.52 -5.96 -10.07
CA GLN A 75 -10.55 -6.66 -10.86
C GLN A 75 -10.80 -8.09 -10.37
N SER A 76 -9.97 -8.62 -9.47
CA SER A 76 -10.20 -9.93 -8.87
C SER A 76 -11.37 -9.91 -7.90
N THR A 77 -12.07 -11.04 -7.79
CA THR A 77 -13.13 -11.24 -6.80
C THR A 77 -12.62 -11.24 -5.36
N ARG A 78 -11.34 -11.59 -5.17
CA ARG A 78 -10.62 -11.52 -3.89
C ARG A 78 -9.40 -10.64 -4.07
N THR A 79 -9.21 -9.68 -3.16
CA THR A 79 -7.98 -8.89 -3.10
C THR A 79 -6.80 -9.80 -2.70
N PRO A 80 -5.72 -9.85 -3.50
CA PRO A 80 -4.55 -10.66 -3.19
C PRO A 80 -3.79 -10.13 -1.98
N THR A 81 -3.01 -10.99 -1.33
CA THR A 81 -2.06 -10.54 -0.30
C THR A 81 -0.80 -9.97 -0.94
N LEU A 82 -0.06 -9.13 -0.22
CA LEU A 82 1.25 -8.65 -0.69
C LEU A 82 2.23 -9.81 -0.97
N GLU A 83 2.17 -10.89 -0.18
CA GLU A 83 2.98 -12.08 -0.40
C GLU A 83 2.65 -12.80 -1.71
N GLU A 84 1.37 -12.85 -2.09
CA GLU A 84 0.94 -13.39 -3.38
C GLU A 84 1.47 -12.51 -4.52
N LEU A 85 1.39 -11.18 -4.37
CA LEU A 85 1.86 -10.23 -5.39
C LEU A 85 3.38 -10.28 -5.62
N ILE A 86 4.19 -10.44 -4.57
CA ILE A 86 5.66 -10.52 -4.67
C ILE A 86 6.12 -11.69 -5.57
N ARG A 87 5.29 -12.72 -5.75
CA ARG A 87 5.60 -13.88 -6.59
C ARG A 87 5.36 -13.63 -8.08
N CYS A 88 4.74 -12.51 -8.45
CA CYS A 88 4.44 -12.18 -9.83
C CYS A 88 5.68 -11.75 -10.62
N GLU A 89 5.58 -11.87 -11.95
CA GLU A 89 6.67 -11.59 -12.91
C GLU A 89 7.15 -10.13 -12.91
N LEU A 90 6.40 -9.20 -12.31
CA LEU A 90 6.83 -7.82 -12.11
C LEU A 90 8.00 -7.72 -11.11
N PHE A 91 7.96 -8.52 -10.04
CA PHE A 91 8.95 -8.48 -8.95
C PHE A 91 10.04 -9.54 -9.10
N ARG A 92 9.93 -10.41 -10.11
CA ARG A 92 10.91 -11.46 -10.37
C ARG A 92 12.26 -10.87 -10.75
N GLY A 93 13.31 -11.30 -10.05
CA GLY A 93 14.69 -10.87 -10.32
C GLY A 93 15.03 -9.48 -9.78
N VAL A 94 14.14 -8.85 -9.01
CA VAL A 94 14.45 -7.61 -8.31
C VAL A 94 15.40 -7.94 -7.15
N GLU A 95 16.64 -7.45 -7.25
CA GLU A 95 17.61 -7.56 -6.18
C GLU A 95 17.54 -6.35 -5.25
N LEU A 96 17.21 -6.60 -3.99
CA LEU A 96 17.08 -5.55 -2.97
C LEU A 96 18.43 -5.27 -2.28
N ARG A 97 19.48 -4.97 -3.07
CA ARG A 97 20.86 -4.81 -2.55
C ARG A 97 20.94 -3.65 -1.56
N GLU A 98 20.29 -2.55 -1.89
CA GLU A 98 20.24 -1.31 -1.12
C GLU A 98 19.51 -1.51 0.22
N LEU A 99 18.62 -2.50 0.32
CA LEU A 99 17.95 -2.86 1.56
C LEU A 99 18.84 -3.69 2.51
N ARG A 100 19.93 -4.30 2.06
CA ARG A 100 20.82 -5.10 2.93
C ARG A 100 21.51 -4.27 4.01
N GLY A 101 21.71 -2.97 3.75
CA GLY A 101 22.24 -2.01 4.73
C GLY A 101 21.16 -1.23 5.47
N ALA A 102 19.88 -1.41 5.12
CA ALA A 102 18.79 -0.81 5.85
C ALA A 102 18.61 -1.58 7.16
N SER A 103 19.16 -1.08 8.26
CA SER A 103 18.82 -1.59 9.59
C SER A 103 17.31 -1.50 9.77
N ILE A 104 16.62 -2.64 9.67
CA ILE A 104 15.28 -2.79 10.23
C ILE A 104 15.55 -2.78 11.73
N VAL A 105 15.46 -1.60 12.35
CA VAL A 105 15.52 -1.50 13.80
C VAL A 105 14.29 -2.24 14.30
N GLN A 106 14.45 -3.51 14.66
CA GLN A 106 13.49 -4.21 15.48
C GLN A 106 13.61 -3.62 16.88
N VAL A 107 12.92 -2.50 17.09
CA VAL A 107 12.69 -2.03 18.45
C VAL A 107 11.72 -3.04 19.06
N PRO A 108 12.07 -3.77 20.13
CA PRO A 108 11.08 -4.56 20.85
C PRO A 108 10.05 -3.57 21.42
N SER A 109 8.90 -3.49 20.77
CA SER A 109 7.78 -2.68 21.24
C SER A 109 7.15 -3.38 22.44
N PRO A 110 6.99 -2.69 23.59
CA PRO A 110 6.31 -3.25 24.74
C PRO A 110 4.90 -3.75 24.35
N PRO A 111 4.40 -4.82 24.97
CA PRO A 111 3.08 -5.40 24.67
C PRO A 111 1.95 -4.37 24.71
N GLU A 112 2.04 -3.39 25.59
CA GLU A 112 1.06 -2.32 25.77
C GLU A 112 1.03 -1.38 24.57
N VAL A 113 2.19 -1.10 23.97
CA VAL A 113 2.30 -0.31 22.74
C VAL A 113 1.67 -1.06 21.58
N MET A 114 1.94 -2.37 21.44
CA MET A 114 1.34 -3.19 20.39
C MET A 114 -0.19 -3.26 20.49
N GLN A 115 -0.73 -3.39 21.71
CA GLN A 115 -2.18 -3.36 21.94
C GLN A 115 -2.80 -2.01 21.54
N LEU A 116 -2.13 -0.90 21.86
CA LEU A 116 -2.58 0.43 21.45
C LEU A 116 -2.56 0.61 19.93
N LEU A 117 -1.51 0.10 19.27
CA LEU A 117 -1.41 0.13 17.80
C LEU A 117 -2.54 -0.66 17.15
N ASP A 118 -2.92 -1.82 17.68
CA ASP A 118 -4.03 -2.63 17.17
C ASP A 118 -5.39 -1.92 17.30
N VAL A 119 -5.65 -1.24 18.43
CA VAL A 119 -6.87 -0.45 18.63
C VAL A 119 -7.00 0.65 17.57
N VAL A 120 -5.89 1.28 17.19
CA VAL A 120 -5.89 2.37 16.20
C VAL A 120 -5.89 1.85 14.76
N ARG A 121 -5.37 0.64 14.52
CA ARG A 121 -5.34 0.00 13.19
C ARG A 121 -6.73 -0.30 12.65
N THR A 122 -7.67 -0.60 13.53
CA THR A 122 -9.09 -0.76 13.20
C THR A 122 -9.90 0.27 13.97
N PRO A 123 -10.12 1.47 13.41
CA PRO A 123 -11.02 2.43 14.02
C PRO A 123 -12.43 1.84 14.00
N SER A 124 -12.87 1.25 15.12
CA SER A 124 -14.28 0.94 15.31
C SER A 124 -15.02 2.29 15.40
N LEU A 125 -16.02 2.47 14.54
CA LEU A 125 -16.92 3.60 14.66
C LEU A 125 -17.51 3.58 16.08
N PRO A 126 -17.43 4.68 16.84
CA PRO A 126 -18.04 4.71 18.17
C PRO A 126 -19.53 4.42 18.02
N THR A 127 -20.00 3.36 18.68
CA THR A 127 -21.42 3.04 18.75
C THR A 127 -22.15 4.26 19.31
N PRO A 128 -23.18 4.79 18.62
CA PRO A 128 -23.91 5.93 19.15
C PRO A 128 -24.49 5.51 20.50
N LEU A 129 -24.19 6.30 21.55
CA LEU A 129 -24.81 6.16 22.85
C LEU A 129 -26.31 6.42 22.66
N LEU A 130 -27.09 5.34 22.57
CA LEU A 130 -28.55 5.41 22.72
C LEU A 130 -28.82 5.97 24.12
N ARG A 131 -29.35 7.20 24.15
CA ARG A 131 -29.93 7.82 25.35
C ARG A 131 -31.29 7.24 25.64
#